data_AF-A0A2E9RUW6-F1
#
_entry.id   AF-A0A2E9RUW6-F1
#
_cell.length_a   1.000
_cell.length_b   1.000
_cell.length_c   1.000
_cell.angle_alpha   90.00
_cell.angle_beta   90.00
_cell.angle_gamma   90.00
#
_symmetry.space_group_name_H-M   'P 1'
#
loop_
_entity.id
_entity.type
_entity.pdbx_description
1 polymer ?
#
loop_
_entity_poly.entity_id
_entity_poly.type
_entity_poly.pdbx_seq_one_letter_code
_entity_poly.pdbx_strand_id
1 'polypeptide(L)'
;MRKGTFEILFSLNDPSIAPTLHSDWVSGDRKVLVKVLLKGLGGEIEVNGELLNYEAAMPGFGPALGDDEIASILSYVRSAWTDAPADVTSAFVRKVRAAEKEKTGPYEANALWKN
;
A
#
# COMPACT_ATOMS: atom_id res chain seq x y z
N MET A 1 16.78 -14.59 6.43
CA MET A 1 15.91 -13.43 6.14
C MET A 1 14.97 -13.27 7.34
N ARG A 2 15.14 -12.23 8.17
CA ARG A 2 14.41 -12.12 9.45
C ARG A 2 12.97 -11.67 9.17
N LYS A 3 12.01 -12.54 9.49
CA LYS A 3 10.57 -12.35 9.32
C LYS A 3 9.98 -11.17 10.13
N GLY A 4 10.73 -10.58 11.05
CA GLY A 4 10.18 -9.64 12.05
C GLY A 4 9.97 -8.18 11.63
N THR A 5 10.51 -7.72 10.49
CA THR A 5 10.45 -6.28 10.16
C THR A 5 9.19 -5.88 9.37
N PHE A 6 8.56 -6.83 8.66
CA PHE A 6 7.30 -6.56 7.95
C PHE A 6 6.06 -6.95 8.76
N GLU A 7 6.16 -7.86 9.73
CA GLU A 7 5.01 -8.23 10.58
C GLU A 7 4.59 -7.12 11.55
N ILE A 8 5.50 -6.26 12.00
CA ILE A 8 5.17 -5.19 12.98
C ILE A 8 4.31 -4.08 12.34
N LEU A 9 4.39 -3.88 11.03
CA LEU A 9 3.58 -2.89 10.31
C LEU A 9 2.17 -3.41 9.94
N PHE A 10 1.93 -4.72 10.02
CA PHE A 10 0.72 -5.36 9.49
C PHE A 10 0.01 -6.32 10.46
N SER A 11 0.61 -6.65 11.60
CA SER A 11 0.05 -7.55 12.63
C SER A 11 -0.72 -6.84 13.74
N LEU A 12 -0.65 -5.51 13.82
CA LEU A 12 -1.50 -4.76 14.73
C LEU A 12 -2.87 -4.60 14.08
N ASN A 13 -3.81 -5.46 14.50
CA ASN A 13 -5.26 -5.26 14.35
C ASN A 13 -5.73 -4.08 15.21
N ASP A 14 -4.97 -2.98 15.20
CA ASP A 14 -5.21 -1.73 15.87
C ASP A 14 -5.59 -0.70 14.79
N PRO A 15 -6.89 -0.37 14.66
CA PRO A 15 -7.37 0.53 13.62
C PRO A 15 -6.80 1.95 13.72
N SER A 16 -6.08 2.29 14.80
CA SER A 16 -5.46 3.60 14.97
C SER A 16 -4.13 3.80 14.22
N ILE A 17 -3.48 2.72 13.72
CA ILE A 17 -2.10 2.78 13.21
C ILE A 17 -1.94 2.34 11.75
N ALA A 18 -2.78 1.42 11.26
CA ALA A 18 -2.80 1.04 9.84
C ALA A 18 -4.17 0.47 9.42
N PRO A 19 -4.54 0.59 8.13
CA PRO A 19 -5.74 -0.07 7.61
C PRO A 19 -5.59 -1.59 7.65
N THR A 20 -6.69 -2.30 7.84
CA THR A 20 -6.68 -3.77 7.86
C THR A 20 -6.29 -4.33 6.49
N LEU A 21 -5.64 -5.51 6.49
CA LEU A 21 -5.22 -6.17 5.24
C LEU A 21 -6.40 -6.80 4.47
N HIS A 22 -7.52 -7.07 5.14
CA HIS A 22 -8.80 -7.40 4.51
C HIS A 22 -9.54 -6.12 4.12
N SER A 23 -8.96 -5.32 3.22
CA SER A 23 -9.56 -4.05 2.78
C SER A 23 -9.84 -3.99 1.29
N ASP A 24 -10.83 -3.18 0.96
CA ASP A 24 -11.11 -2.66 -0.37
C ASP A 24 -9.87 -2.04 -1.04
N TRP A 25 -9.00 -1.39 -0.28
CA TRP A 25 -7.69 -0.92 -0.76
C TRP A 25 -6.80 -2.04 -1.31
N VAL A 26 -6.73 -3.19 -0.62
CA VAL A 26 -5.88 -4.33 -1.02
C VAL A 26 -6.49 -5.09 -2.19
N SER A 27 -7.82 -5.22 -2.22
CA SER A 27 -8.54 -5.93 -3.28
C SER A 27 -8.77 -5.09 -4.54
N GLY A 28 -8.74 -3.76 -4.43
CA GLY A 28 -8.97 -2.80 -5.51
C GLY A 28 -7.84 -2.68 -6.53
N ASP A 29 -7.69 -1.48 -7.11
CA ASP A 29 -6.71 -1.20 -8.17
C ASP A 29 -5.27 -1.39 -7.65
N ARG A 30 -4.58 -2.41 -8.16
CA ARG A 30 -3.17 -2.68 -7.87
C ARG A 30 -2.26 -1.48 -8.12
N LYS A 31 -2.61 -0.55 -9.01
CA LYS A 31 -1.86 0.70 -9.23
C LYS A 31 -1.86 1.58 -7.99
N VAL A 32 -2.99 1.65 -7.29
CA VAL A 32 -3.13 2.42 -6.04
C VAL A 32 -2.20 1.83 -4.98
N LEU A 33 -2.18 0.52 -4.79
CA LEU A 33 -1.26 -0.15 -3.86
C LEU A 33 0.21 0.14 -4.16
N VAL A 34 0.60 0.10 -5.43
CA VAL A 34 1.97 0.44 -5.83
C VAL A 34 2.30 1.90 -5.48
N LYS A 35 1.39 2.83 -5.72
CA LYS A 35 1.58 4.24 -5.35
C LYS A 35 1.73 4.43 -3.85
N VAL A 36 0.87 3.78 -3.06
CA VAL A 36 0.91 3.80 -1.59
C VAL A 36 2.26 3.30 -1.10
N LEU A 37 2.74 2.14 -1.59
CA LEU A 37 4.02 1.61 -1.12
C LEU A 37 5.21 2.46 -1.58
N LEU A 38 5.15 3.06 -2.77
CA LEU A 38 6.23 3.91 -3.29
C LEU A 38 6.34 5.25 -2.55
N LYS A 39 5.21 5.89 -2.25
CA LYS A 39 5.15 7.29 -1.82
C LYS A 39 4.66 7.50 -0.40
N GLY A 40 3.95 6.53 0.15
CA GLY A 40 3.27 6.65 1.42
C GLY A 40 1.82 7.06 1.26
N LEU A 41 1.09 7.04 2.37
CA LEU A 41 -0.34 7.34 2.45
C LEU A 41 -0.62 8.03 3.78
N GLY A 42 -1.46 9.04 3.78
CA GLY A 42 -1.91 9.73 4.99
C GLY A 42 -3.27 10.39 4.80
N GLY A 43 -3.69 11.09 5.84
CA GLY A 43 -4.98 11.75 5.90
C GLY A 43 -6.10 10.81 6.30
N GLU A 44 -7.32 11.22 5.97
CA GLU A 44 -8.55 10.48 6.25
C GLU A 44 -8.73 9.36 5.23
N ILE A 45 -8.81 8.12 5.70
CA ILE A 45 -8.83 6.90 4.89
C ILE A 45 -10.15 6.18 5.14
N GLU A 46 -10.95 5.99 4.10
CA GLU A 46 -12.12 5.12 4.16
C GLU A 46 -11.70 3.68 3.89
N VAL A 47 -11.92 2.77 4.84
CA VAL A 47 -11.56 1.35 4.73
C VAL A 47 -12.83 0.53 4.93
N ASN A 48 -13.25 -0.22 3.90
CA ASN A 48 -14.49 -1.01 3.93
C ASN A 48 -15.75 -0.22 4.36
N GLY A 49 -15.83 1.07 4.00
CA GLY A 49 -16.94 1.95 4.37
C GLY A 49 -16.84 2.59 5.75
N GLU A 50 -15.76 2.35 6.49
CA GLU A 50 -15.46 3.02 7.76
C GLU A 50 -14.40 4.09 7.57
N LEU A 51 -14.70 5.32 8.00
CA LEU A 51 -13.79 6.46 7.90
C LEU A 51 -12.81 6.45 9.08
N LEU A 52 -11.53 6.22 8.78
CA LEU A 52 -10.44 6.15 9.76
C LEU A 52 -9.51 7.35 9.56
N ASN A 53 -9.22 8.06 10.65
CA ASN A 53 -8.28 9.18 10.64
C ASN A 53 -6.95 8.75 11.27
N TYR A 54 -5.89 8.70 10.48
CA TYR A 54 -4.55 8.37 10.96
C TYR A 54 -3.77 9.66 11.22
N GLU A 55 -3.31 9.86 12.45
CA GLU A 55 -2.53 11.05 12.84
C GLU A 55 -1.17 11.12 12.14
N ALA A 56 -0.61 9.96 11.78
CA ALA A 56 0.68 9.83 11.12
C ALA A 56 0.52 9.30 9.70
N ALA A 57 1.19 9.94 8.74
CA ALA A 57 1.29 9.42 7.39
C ALA A 57 2.28 8.25 7.34
N MET A 58 1.88 7.17 6.67
CA MET A 58 2.77 6.07 6.29
C MET A 58 3.87 6.61 5.37
N PRO A 59 5.16 6.43 5.69
CA PRO A 59 6.25 6.82 4.80
C PRO A 59 6.30 5.93 3.55
N GLY A 60 6.73 6.52 2.43
CA GLY A 60 6.98 5.77 1.20
C GLY A 60 8.24 4.91 1.28
N PHE A 61 8.15 3.67 0.83
CA PHE A 61 9.27 2.73 0.76
C PHE A 61 9.99 2.74 -0.59
N GLY A 62 9.57 3.58 -1.54
CA GLY A 62 10.17 3.66 -2.87
C GLY A 62 11.70 3.86 -2.89
N PRO A 63 12.30 4.70 -2.03
CA PRO A 63 13.76 4.85 -1.98
C PRO A 63 14.51 3.64 -1.40
N ALA A 64 13.83 2.83 -0.59
CA ALA A 64 14.43 1.71 0.14
C ALA A 64 14.27 0.36 -0.57
N LEU A 65 13.21 0.20 -1.38
CA LEU A 65 12.86 -1.06 -2.02
C LEU A 65 12.91 -0.97 -3.55
N GLY A 66 13.44 -2.04 -4.16
CA GLY A 66 13.45 -2.25 -5.61
C GLY A 66 12.09 -2.66 -6.18
N ASP A 67 11.98 -2.67 -7.51
CA ASP A 67 10.74 -3.02 -8.20
C ASP A 67 10.31 -4.48 -7.97
N ASP A 68 11.28 -5.41 -7.91
CA ASP A 68 11.04 -6.84 -7.65
C ASP A 68 10.56 -7.11 -6.22
N GLU A 69 11.10 -6.38 -5.24
CA GLU A 69 10.72 -6.50 -3.83
C GLU A 69 9.29 -6.00 -3.62
N ILE A 70 8.97 -4.83 -4.16
CA ILE A 70 7.61 -4.26 -4.12
C ILE A 70 6.62 -5.20 -4.81
N ALA A 71 6.96 -5.72 -5.99
CA ALA A 71 6.13 -6.67 -6.73
C ALA A 71 5.83 -7.92 -5.90
N SER A 72 6.87 -8.49 -5.27
CA SER A 72 6.75 -9.69 -4.45
C SER A 72 5.89 -9.46 -3.20
N ILE A 73 6.11 -8.34 -2.50
CA ILE A 73 5.34 -7.97 -1.30
C ILE A 73 3.86 -7.78 -1.66
N LEU A 74 3.55 -6.98 -2.68
CA LEU A 74 2.17 -6.68 -3.04
C LEU A 74 1.44 -7.90 -3.60
N SER A 75 2.14 -8.75 -4.37
CA SER A 75 1.57 -10.01 -4.84
C SER A 75 1.25 -10.96 -3.68
N TYR A 76 2.18 -11.09 -2.73
CA TYR A 76 1.95 -11.87 -1.51
C TYR A 76 0.75 -11.33 -0.72
N VAL A 77 0.72 -10.01 -0.46
CA VAL A 77 -0.36 -9.35 0.27
C VAL A 77 -1.72 -9.59 -0.40
N ARG A 78 -1.79 -9.46 -1.73
CA ARG A 78 -3.05 -9.71 -2.45
C ARG A 78 -3.47 -11.18 -2.36
N SER A 79 -2.54 -12.12 -2.53
CA SER A 79 -2.86 -13.56 -2.49
C SER A 79 -3.21 -14.10 -1.10
N ALA A 80 -2.66 -13.53 -0.03
CA ALA A 80 -2.80 -14.09 1.32
C ALA A 80 -3.99 -13.50 2.08
N TRP A 81 -4.49 -12.33 1.69
CA TRP A 81 -5.55 -11.60 2.40
C TRP A 81 -6.74 -11.24 1.51
N THR A 82 -6.70 -11.52 0.20
CA THR A 82 -7.83 -11.28 -0.70
C THR A 82 -7.91 -12.35 -1.77
N ASP A 83 -9.05 -12.44 -2.46
CA ASP A 83 -9.19 -13.24 -3.68
C ASP A 83 -8.76 -12.48 -4.94
N ALA A 84 -8.19 -11.28 -4.78
CA ALA A 84 -7.82 -10.43 -5.91
C ALA A 84 -6.57 -11.00 -6.62
N PRO A 85 -6.44 -10.81 -7.96
CA PRO A 85 -5.29 -11.28 -8.70
C PRO A 85 -3.97 -10.74 -8.13
N ALA A 86 -3.04 -11.65 -7.83
CA ALA A 86 -1.70 -11.34 -7.33
C ALA A 86 -0.70 -11.01 -8.45
N ASP A 87 -1.17 -10.39 -9.54
CA ASP A 87 -0.39 -10.16 -10.75
C ASP A 87 0.34 -8.79 -10.73
N VAL A 88 0.93 -8.45 -9.58
CA VAL A 88 1.76 -7.26 -9.43
C VAL A 88 3.18 -7.61 -9.86
N THR A 89 3.48 -7.40 -11.14
CA THR A 89 4.81 -7.70 -11.70
C THR A 89 5.80 -6.55 -11.50
N SER A 90 7.10 -6.87 -11.49
CA SER A 90 8.18 -5.88 -11.46
C SER A 90 8.07 -4.86 -12.60
N ALA A 91 7.74 -5.32 -13.82
CA ALA A 91 7.52 -4.44 -14.97
C ALA A 91 6.35 -3.45 -14.73
N PHE A 92 5.29 -3.90 -14.08
CA PHE A 92 4.17 -3.04 -13.69
C PHE A 92 4.61 -2.01 -12.64
N VAL A 93 5.33 -2.44 -11.60
CA VAL A 93 5.87 -1.53 -10.56
C VAL A 93 6.77 -0.46 -11.17
N ARG A 94 7.70 -0.86 -12.04
CA ARG A 94 8.60 0.05 -12.75
C ARG A 94 7.83 1.10 -13.56
N LYS A 95 6.77 0.69 -14.26
CA LYS A 95 5.91 1.60 -15.03
C LYS A 95 5.23 2.62 -14.13
N VAL A 96 4.69 2.19 -12.99
CA VAL A 96 4.07 3.09 -12.02
C VAL A 96 5.13 4.02 -11.42
N ARG A 97 6.26 3.50 -10.95
CA ARG A 97 7.37 4.29 -10.41
C ARG A 97 7.84 5.38 -11.37
N ALA A 98 7.93 5.07 -12.67
CA ALA A 98 8.30 6.05 -13.69
C ALA A 98 7.27 7.18 -13.84
N ALA A 99 5.97 6.87 -13.73
CA ALA A 99 4.89 7.86 -13.76
C ALA A 99 4.82 8.71 -12.48
N GLU A 100 5.37 8.20 -11.38
CA GLU A 100 5.32 8.81 -10.04
C GLU A 100 6.61 9.57 -9.67
N LYS A 101 7.51 9.82 -10.64
CA LYS A 101 8.80 10.48 -10.37
C LYS A 101 8.66 11.87 -9.76
N GLU A 102 7.68 12.64 -10.22
CA GLU A 102 7.47 14.02 -9.78
C GLU A 102 6.70 14.12 -8.46
N LYS A 103 6.02 13.05 -8.03
CA LYS A 103 5.30 13.02 -6.76
C LYS A 103 6.29 12.96 -5.61
N THR A 104 6.23 13.97 -4.74
CA THR A 104 6.98 14.01 -3.48
C THR A 104 6.03 13.84 -2.29
N GLY A 105 6.51 13.17 -1.24
CA GLY A 105 5.75 12.92 -0.02
C GLY A 105 4.57 11.94 -0.18
N PRO A 106 3.87 11.65 0.94
CA PRO A 106 2.73 10.74 0.98
C PRO A 106 1.56 11.25 0.15
N TYR A 107 0.71 10.32 -0.28
CA TYR A 107 -0.58 10.65 -0.87
C TYR A 107 -1.62 10.94 0.21
N GLU A 108 -2.50 11.89 -0.05
CA GLU A 108 -3.78 11.98 0.66
C GLU A 108 -4.68 10.84 0.18
N ALA A 109 -5.25 10.07 1.10
CA ALA A 109 -6.02 8.89 0.74
C ALA A 109 -7.24 9.21 -0.13
N ASN A 110 -7.96 10.30 0.15
CA ASN A 110 -9.07 10.79 -0.67
C ASN A 110 -8.68 11.15 -2.13
N ALA A 111 -7.40 11.37 -2.42
CA ALA A 111 -6.92 11.66 -3.76
C ALA A 111 -6.69 10.38 -4.57
N LEU A 112 -6.42 9.26 -3.90
CA LEU A 112 -6.20 7.95 -4.51
C LEU A 112 -7.46 7.09 -4.53
N TRP A 113 -8.29 7.20 -3.50
CA TRP A 113 -9.49 6.40 -3.32
C TRP A 113 -10.70 7.31 -3.33
N LYS A 114 -11.52 7.12 -4.36
CA LYS A 114 -12.81 7.76 -4.52
C LYS A 114 -13.80 6.64 -4.75
N ASN A 115 -14.55 6.32 -3.71
CA ASN A 115 -15.71 5.45 -3.82
C ASN A 115 -16.82 6.20 -4.59
#